data_AF-A0A951Q4P3-F1
#
_entry.id   AF-A0A951Q4P3-F1
#
_cell.length_a   1.000
_cell.length_b   1.000
_cell.length_c   1.000
_cell.angle_alpha   90.00
_cell.angle_beta   90.00
_cell.angle_gamma   90.00
#
_symmetry.space_group_name_H-M   'P 1'
#
loop_
_entity.id
_entity.type
_entity.pdbx_description
1 polymer ?
#
loop_
_entity_poly.entity_id
_entity_poly.type
_entity_poly.pdbx_seq_one_letter_code
_entity_poly.pdbx_strand_id
1 'polypeptide(L)'
;MPSLNLLSVFNPSNYWRSGYVTIPWQAIAQQFQISPEELRLSDLRDLSHTPLSAQIDRIDPEDPSRDVLVFHLPKPIPPGSEDEVLASTFIRLDRGQAIPPQLGEPYLEVVTGSDGRERGVRLVNNRLIIWFNLIPAPEDNERNWFSGSATSVQLDHQEILDPFRAAMGEWLGQDPEKRCMQVSKLQLPGTSYPKSPYYQVSLFNHSYRLVSQSSGPVRATITIASEPFDYMGPDPVTGYNRHLVCELYRVISLYAGADYLIEELFVKAKPKALEDRIVDAPDIVNLDFGLHYFAHMNMGQTQDIEQVFPVPDWFAVGSTTPPYAAYGLATNLHIESVTHPHEGDKSCFSWQLLPGKSAKCLHLFMRGQPEGFDARVGHSWYELLYRPLKVEVYQDTEVKHPARNGRLITA
;
A
#
# COMPACT_ATOMS: atom_id res chain seq x y z
N MET A 1 -10.37 25.40 30.01
CA MET A 1 -11.10 24.22 29.46
C MET A 1 -10.06 23.14 29.22
N PRO A 2 -10.32 21.85 29.49
CA PRO A 2 -9.40 20.80 29.07
C PRO A 2 -9.29 20.85 27.54
N SER A 3 -8.06 20.81 27.02
CA SER A 3 -7.81 20.76 25.57
C SER A 3 -8.48 19.52 24.99
N LEU A 4 -9.35 19.69 24.00
CA LEU A 4 -9.92 18.57 23.27
C LEU A 4 -8.83 17.98 22.36
N ASN A 5 -8.59 16.67 22.47
CA ASN A 5 -7.69 15.97 21.56
C ASN A 5 -8.45 15.72 20.25
N LEU A 6 -8.09 16.45 19.20
CA LEU A 6 -8.81 16.44 17.92
C LEU A 6 -7.86 16.18 16.76
N LEU A 7 -8.37 15.46 15.76
CA LEU A 7 -7.83 15.41 14.42
C LEU A 7 -8.74 16.21 13.49
N SER A 8 -8.14 17.03 12.64
CA SER A 8 -8.82 17.68 11.53
C SER A 8 -8.76 16.76 10.32
N VAL A 9 -9.89 16.46 9.70
CA VAL A 9 -9.95 15.64 8.48
C VAL A 9 -10.42 16.50 7.32
N PHE A 10 -9.71 16.39 6.19
CA PHE A 10 -9.97 17.15 4.98
C PHE A 10 -10.34 16.22 3.84
N ASN A 11 -11.42 16.57 3.14
CA ASN A 11 -11.82 15.93 1.90
C ASN A 11 -11.34 16.80 0.73
N PRO A 12 -10.27 16.43 0.02
CA PRO A 12 -9.76 17.24 -1.08
C PRO A 12 -10.61 17.15 -2.36
N SER A 13 -11.70 16.38 -2.36
CA SER A 13 -12.60 16.22 -3.49
C SER A 13 -13.74 17.25 -3.46
N ASN A 14 -14.38 17.50 -4.60
CA ASN A 14 -15.54 18.40 -4.73
C ASN A 14 -16.90 17.72 -4.46
N TYR A 15 -16.89 16.49 -3.95
CA TYR A 15 -18.07 15.70 -3.61
C TYR A 15 -17.94 15.09 -2.21
N TRP A 16 -19.06 14.67 -1.63
CA TRP A 16 -19.09 14.04 -0.31
C TRP A 16 -18.45 12.66 -0.36
N ARG A 17 -17.56 12.38 0.61
CA ARG A 17 -16.74 11.17 0.55
C ARG A 17 -16.56 10.51 1.92
N SER A 18 -16.62 9.19 1.95
CA SER A 18 -16.29 8.32 3.10
C SER A 18 -15.03 7.51 2.80
N GLY A 19 -14.54 6.75 3.77
CA GLY A 19 -13.46 5.77 3.52
C GLY A 19 -12.38 5.78 4.60
N TYR A 20 -11.24 5.21 4.23
CA TYR A 20 -10.11 5.02 5.14
C TYR A 20 -9.22 6.25 5.20
N VAL A 21 -8.73 6.53 6.39
CA VAL A 21 -7.84 7.65 6.69
C VAL A 21 -6.60 7.10 7.40
N THR A 22 -5.42 7.57 6.99
CA THR A 22 -4.13 7.16 7.56
C THR A 22 -3.34 8.37 8.02
N ILE A 23 -2.69 8.29 9.19
CA ILE A 23 -1.82 9.33 9.74
C ILE A 23 -0.63 8.71 10.48
N PRO A 24 0.56 9.32 10.42
CA PRO A 24 1.69 8.89 11.24
C PRO A 24 1.33 8.87 12.73
N TRP A 25 1.51 7.71 13.37
CA TRP A 25 1.15 7.50 14.77
C TRP A 25 2.06 8.29 15.71
N GLN A 26 3.34 8.43 15.39
CA GLN A 26 4.34 9.05 16.25
C GLN A 26 3.94 10.48 16.70
N ALA A 27 3.41 11.29 15.79
CA ALA A 27 2.96 12.65 16.10
C ALA A 27 1.80 12.67 17.11
N ILE A 28 0.86 11.73 16.97
CA ILE A 28 -0.30 11.58 17.85
C ILE A 28 0.14 11.08 19.23
N ALA A 29 1.00 10.06 19.26
CA ALA A 29 1.51 9.46 20.48
C ALA A 29 2.28 10.49 21.33
N GLN A 30 3.13 11.30 20.69
CA GLN A 30 3.90 12.37 21.36
C GLN A 30 2.99 13.47 21.92
N GLN A 31 1.97 13.89 21.16
CA GLN A 31 1.13 15.01 21.55
C GLN A 31 0.09 14.65 22.61
N PHE A 32 -0.56 13.49 22.48
CA PHE A 32 -1.71 13.14 23.34
C PHE A 32 -1.38 12.10 24.42
N GLN A 33 -0.22 11.43 24.33
CA GLN A 33 0.24 10.43 25.29
C GLN A 33 -0.78 9.28 25.54
N ILE A 34 -1.59 8.95 24.52
CA ILE A 34 -2.57 7.85 24.54
C ILE A 34 -1.86 6.59 24.02
N SER A 35 -1.97 5.46 24.74
CA SER A 35 -1.40 4.20 24.26
C SER A 35 -2.29 3.60 23.15
N PRO A 36 -1.74 2.76 22.25
CA PRO A 36 -2.52 2.12 21.20
C PRO A 36 -3.76 1.37 21.70
N GLU A 37 -3.65 0.70 22.84
CA GLU A 37 -4.69 -0.15 23.42
C GLU A 37 -5.83 0.65 24.08
N GLU A 38 -5.55 1.91 24.43
CA GLU A 38 -6.51 2.84 25.03
C GLU A 38 -7.17 3.74 23.99
N LEU A 39 -6.72 3.74 22.73
CA LEU A 39 -7.19 4.68 21.73
C LEU A 39 -8.65 4.41 21.35
N ARG A 40 -9.49 5.43 21.53
CA ARG A 40 -10.86 5.44 21.03
C ARG A 40 -11.09 6.68 20.17
N LEU A 41 -11.62 6.48 18.97
CA LEU A 41 -11.97 7.55 18.04
C LEU A 41 -13.48 7.73 17.95
N SER A 42 -13.95 8.97 17.84
CA SER A 42 -15.35 9.28 17.54
C SER A 42 -15.48 10.46 16.58
N ASP A 43 -16.43 10.39 15.65
CA ASP A 43 -16.77 11.50 14.76
C ASP A 43 -17.63 12.51 15.52
N LEU A 44 -17.21 13.78 15.60
CA LEU A 44 -17.96 14.81 16.33
C LEU A 44 -19.31 15.14 15.68
N ARG A 45 -19.53 14.76 14.42
CA ARG A 45 -20.83 14.88 13.76
C ARG A 45 -21.79 13.76 14.17
N ASP A 46 -21.28 12.68 14.75
CA ASP A 46 -22.07 11.53 15.16
C ASP A 46 -22.62 11.69 16.58
N LEU A 47 -23.90 12.07 16.69
CA LEU A 47 -24.58 12.27 17.97
C LEU A 47 -24.77 10.97 18.76
N SER A 48 -24.64 9.79 18.13
CA SER A 48 -24.64 8.50 18.84
C SER A 48 -23.33 8.17 19.52
N HIS A 49 -22.26 8.96 19.31
CA HIS A 49 -20.93 8.71 19.85
C HIS A 49 -20.43 7.27 19.62
N THR A 50 -20.81 6.70 18.47
CA THR A 50 -20.37 5.35 18.12
C THR A 50 -18.87 5.39 17.82
N PRO A 51 -18.07 4.51 18.46
CA PRO A 51 -16.64 4.43 18.18
C PRO A 51 -16.38 4.16 16.69
N LEU A 52 -15.39 4.84 16.11
CA LEU A 52 -14.90 4.52 14.79
C LEU A 52 -13.96 3.31 14.86
N SER A 53 -14.07 2.39 13.90
CA SER A 53 -13.08 1.34 13.70
C SER A 53 -11.72 1.97 13.42
N ALA A 54 -10.74 1.65 14.27
CA ALA A 54 -9.39 2.18 14.20
C ALA A 54 -8.39 1.11 14.66
N GLN A 55 -7.17 1.19 14.15
CA GLN A 55 -6.04 0.38 14.58
C GLN A 55 -4.74 1.13 14.32
N ILE A 56 -3.68 0.74 15.02
CA ILE A 56 -2.33 1.22 14.76
C ILE A 56 -1.53 0.08 14.16
N ASP A 57 -1.00 0.31 12.96
CA ASP A 57 -0.17 -0.68 12.28
C ASP A 57 1.29 -0.40 12.54
N ARG A 58 1.97 -1.43 13.04
CA ARG A 58 3.43 -1.41 13.19
C ARG A 58 4.09 -1.83 11.88
N ILE A 59 4.61 -0.86 11.14
CA ILE A 59 5.09 -1.07 9.77
C ILE A 59 6.52 -1.60 9.75
N ASP A 60 7.40 -1.03 10.57
CA ASP A 60 8.76 -1.52 10.74
C ASP A 60 9.13 -1.52 12.23
N PRO A 61 9.38 -2.70 12.84
CA PRO A 61 9.81 -2.77 14.22
C PRO A 61 11.08 -1.99 14.55
N GLU A 62 11.97 -1.78 13.57
CA GLU A 62 13.21 -1.00 13.71
C GLU A 62 13.01 0.51 13.53
N ASP A 63 11.87 0.94 12.97
CA ASP A 63 11.59 2.34 12.65
C ASP A 63 10.14 2.73 13.04
N PRO A 64 9.89 3.06 14.33
CA PRO A 64 8.57 3.45 14.82
C PRO A 64 8.01 4.73 14.18
N SER A 65 8.82 5.51 13.47
CA SER A 65 8.31 6.70 12.75
C SER A 65 7.38 6.34 11.59
N ARG A 66 7.42 5.08 11.16
CA ARG A 66 6.56 4.53 10.11
C ARG A 66 5.26 3.93 10.62
N ASP A 67 5.07 3.85 11.93
CA ASP A 67 3.82 3.37 12.49
C ASP A 67 2.68 4.31 12.10
N VAL A 68 1.54 3.74 11.73
CA VAL A 68 0.40 4.51 11.23
C VAL A 68 -0.85 4.21 12.02
N LEU A 69 -1.58 5.26 12.40
CA LEU A 69 -2.98 5.12 12.79
C LEU A 69 -3.81 5.07 11.52
N VAL A 70 -4.66 4.06 11.40
CA VAL A 70 -5.66 3.94 10.35
C VAL A 70 -7.05 3.84 10.97
N PHE A 71 -8.01 4.57 10.41
CA PHE A 71 -9.41 4.48 10.83
C PHE A 71 -10.36 4.62 9.64
N HIS A 72 -11.58 4.11 9.83
CA HIS A 72 -12.63 4.17 8.81
C HIS A 72 -13.68 5.22 9.16
N LEU A 73 -14.01 6.08 8.19
CA LEU A 73 -15.13 7.00 8.25
C LEU A 73 -16.34 6.42 7.52
N PRO A 74 -17.33 5.84 8.24
CA PRO A 74 -18.48 5.20 7.60
C PRO A 74 -19.47 6.22 7.01
N LYS A 75 -19.51 7.44 7.56
CA LYS A 75 -20.39 8.52 7.11
C LYS A 75 -19.61 9.50 6.22
N PRO A 76 -20.09 9.79 5.00
CA PRO A 76 -19.42 10.75 4.12
C PRO A 76 -19.21 12.12 4.78
N ILE A 77 -18.06 12.74 4.51
CA ILE A 77 -17.70 14.09 4.93
C ILE A 77 -17.87 15.06 3.76
N PRO A 78 -18.27 16.32 4.02
CA PRO A 78 -18.43 17.33 2.97
C PRO A 78 -17.10 17.62 2.27
N PRO A 79 -17.13 18.13 1.04
CA PRO A 79 -15.93 18.62 0.35
C PRO A 79 -15.22 19.70 1.17
N GLY A 80 -13.89 19.69 1.15
CA GLY A 80 -13.05 20.71 1.78
C GLY A 80 -12.93 21.98 0.93
N SER A 81 -12.36 23.03 1.49
CA SER A 81 -11.94 24.22 0.71
C SER A 81 -10.77 23.88 -0.20
N GLU A 82 -10.64 24.54 -1.36
CA GLU A 82 -9.51 24.33 -2.29
C GLU A 82 -8.13 24.52 -1.61
N ASP A 83 -8.04 25.48 -0.68
CA ASP A 83 -6.83 25.77 0.08
C ASP A 83 -6.61 24.84 1.29
N GLU A 84 -7.50 23.87 1.52
CA GLU A 84 -7.48 22.93 2.66
C GLU A 84 -7.42 23.63 4.04
N VAL A 85 -7.80 24.91 4.12
CA VAL A 85 -7.80 25.71 5.36
C VAL A 85 -8.90 25.28 6.32
N LEU A 86 -10.05 24.86 5.80
CA LEU A 86 -11.19 24.45 6.62
C LEU A 86 -11.31 22.92 6.64
N ALA A 87 -11.29 22.36 7.85
CA ALA A 87 -11.53 20.94 8.07
C ALA A 87 -12.95 20.55 7.62
N SER A 88 -13.05 19.43 6.90
CA SER A 88 -14.32 18.83 6.49
C SER A 88 -15.04 18.16 7.68
N THR A 89 -14.29 17.63 8.64
CA THR A 89 -14.81 17.16 9.93
C THR A 89 -13.70 17.11 10.99
N PHE A 90 -14.10 16.85 12.23
CA PHE A 90 -13.20 16.64 13.36
C PHE A 90 -13.44 15.28 14.00
N ILE A 91 -12.34 14.57 14.27
CA ILE A 91 -12.34 13.29 14.97
C ILE A 91 -11.76 13.50 16.35
N ARG A 92 -12.52 13.12 17.37
CA ARG A 92 -12.08 13.19 18.76
C ARG A 92 -11.31 11.92 19.13
N LEU A 93 -10.16 12.11 19.78
CA LEU A 93 -9.38 11.04 20.39
C LEU A 93 -9.64 11.02 21.90
N ASP A 94 -10.12 9.89 22.41
CA ASP A 94 -10.31 9.66 23.83
C ASP A 94 -9.54 8.42 24.28
N ARG A 95 -9.38 8.29 25.61
CA ARG A 95 -8.99 7.03 26.24
C ARG A 95 -10.23 6.19 26.49
N GLY A 96 -10.18 4.91 26.12
CA GLY A 96 -11.29 3.99 26.28
C GLY A 96 -10.87 2.53 26.13
N GLN A 97 -11.83 1.63 26.17
CA GLN A 97 -11.61 0.22 25.86
C GLN A 97 -11.59 0.01 24.34
N ALA A 98 -10.74 -0.89 23.89
CA ALA A 98 -10.70 -1.34 22.51
C ALA A 98 -12.07 -1.86 22.06
N ILE A 99 -12.40 -1.62 20.77
CA ILE A 99 -13.58 -2.20 20.15
C ILE A 99 -13.37 -3.72 20.09
N PRO A 100 -14.31 -4.55 20.59
CA PRO A 100 -14.19 -6.00 20.49
C PRO A 100 -14.13 -6.45 19.02
N PRO A 101 -13.32 -7.46 18.70
CA PRO A 101 -13.28 -8.02 17.35
C PRO A 101 -14.66 -8.51 16.91
N GLN A 102 -15.06 -8.13 15.71
CA GLN A 102 -16.30 -8.55 15.05
C GLN A 102 -16.06 -9.71 14.09
N LEU A 103 -17.12 -10.51 13.87
CA LEU A 103 -17.07 -11.59 12.88
C LEU A 103 -16.89 -10.99 11.48
N GLY A 104 -15.90 -11.51 10.75
CA GLY A 104 -15.57 -11.03 9.41
C GLY A 104 -14.65 -9.82 9.38
N GLU A 105 -13.98 -9.48 10.49
CA GLU A 105 -12.87 -8.55 10.41
C GLU A 105 -11.73 -9.12 9.57
N PRO A 106 -10.94 -8.24 8.92
CA PRO A 106 -9.74 -8.67 8.23
C PRO A 106 -8.79 -9.40 9.16
N TYR A 107 -8.24 -10.50 8.66
CA TYR A 107 -7.24 -11.26 9.39
C TYR A 107 -6.19 -11.82 8.45
N LEU A 108 -5.09 -12.26 9.04
CA LEU A 108 -4.02 -12.96 8.36
C LEU A 108 -3.71 -14.29 9.04
N GLU A 109 -3.29 -15.27 8.24
CA GLU A 109 -2.73 -16.53 8.70
C GLU A 109 -1.29 -16.63 8.17
N VAL A 110 -0.32 -16.79 9.07
CA VAL A 110 1.07 -17.10 8.68
C VAL A 110 1.22 -18.61 8.61
N VAL A 111 1.70 -19.09 7.48
CA VAL A 111 1.89 -20.52 7.23
C VAL A 111 3.36 -20.84 7.44
N THR A 112 3.64 -21.71 8.41
CA THR A 112 4.98 -22.13 8.77
C THR A 112 5.25 -23.56 8.30
N GLY A 113 6.46 -23.81 7.80
CA GLY A 113 6.93 -25.14 7.44
C GLY A 113 7.26 -25.99 8.68
N SER A 114 7.60 -27.25 8.46
CA SER A 114 8.00 -28.18 9.53
C SER A 114 9.27 -27.75 10.27
N ASP A 115 10.10 -26.91 9.65
CA ASP A 115 11.31 -26.32 10.23
C ASP A 115 11.03 -25.04 11.05
N GLY A 116 9.76 -24.66 11.22
CA GLY A 116 9.33 -23.48 11.95
C GLY A 116 9.53 -22.16 11.19
N ARG A 117 10.01 -22.21 9.93
CA ARG A 117 10.18 -21.01 9.10
C ARG A 117 8.88 -20.65 8.41
N GLU A 118 8.63 -19.35 8.27
CA GLU A 118 7.50 -18.81 7.54
C GLU A 118 7.64 -19.12 6.05
N ARG A 119 6.57 -19.61 5.42
CA ARG A 119 6.54 -20.07 4.02
C ARG A 119 5.60 -19.25 3.16
N GLY A 120 4.52 -18.76 3.76
CA GLY A 120 3.51 -17.94 3.10
C GLY A 120 2.64 -17.19 4.09
N VAL A 121 1.86 -16.25 3.57
CA VAL A 121 0.85 -15.52 4.33
C VAL A 121 -0.45 -15.54 3.55
N ARG A 122 -1.55 -15.83 4.25
CA ARG A 122 -2.90 -15.70 3.72
C ARG A 122 -3.57 -14.47 4.32
N LEU A 123 -4.03 -13.53 3.50
CA LEU A 123 -4.80 -12.36 3.93
C LEU A 123 -6.27 -12.54 3.55
N VAL A 124 -7.20 -12.19 4.45
CA VAL A 124 -8.65 -12.38 4.27
C VAL A 124 -9.43 -11.15 4.76
N ASN A 125 -10.46 -10.69 4.03
CA ASN A 125 -11.32 -9.55 4.42
C ASN A 125 -12.83 -9.73 4.12
N ASN A 126 -13.33 -10.97 4.16
CA ASN A 126 -14.65 -11.46 3.72
C ASN A 126 -14.89 -11.53 2.21
N ARG A 127 -14.27 -10.66 1.41
CA ARG A 127 -14.44 -10.67 -0.05
C ARG A 127 -13.25 -11.25 -0.77
N LEU A 128 -12.06 -10.78 -0.42
CA LEU A 128 -10.79 -11.26 -0.94
C LEU A 128 -10.13 -12.24 0.02
N ILE A 129 -9.57 -13.30 -0.57
CA ILE A 129 -8.59 -14.21 0.04
C ILE A 129 -7.36 -14.19 -0.86
N ILE A 130 -6.22 -13.80 -0.33
CA ILE A 130 -4.97 -13.71 -1.08
C ILE A 130 -3.95 -14.61 -0.42
N TRP A 131 -3.29 -15.46 -1.20
CA TRP A 131 -2.15 -16.24 -0.74
C TRP A 131 -0.86 -15.66 -1.30
N PHE A 132 0.05 -15.28 -0.41
CA PHE A 132 1.35 -14.72 -0.74
C PHE A 132 2.46 -15.70 -0.34
N ASN A 133 3.33 -16.08 -1.29
CA ASN A 133 4.45 -16.96 -1.00
C ASN A 133 5.69 -16.15 -0.57
N LEU A 134 6.29 -16.55 0.54
CA LEU A 134 7.48 -15.89 1.09
C LEU A 134 8.77 -16.52 0.60
N ILE A 135 8.79 -17.82 0.30
CA ILE A 135 9.97 -18.51 -0.21
C ILE A 135 9.73 -19.14 -1.58
N PRO A 136 10.77 -19.42 -2.38
CA PRO A 136 10.59 -19.99 -3.71
C PRO A 136 9.95 -21.38 -3.73
N ALA A 137 10.13 -22.21 -2.70
CA ALA A 137 9.61 -23.57 -2.64
C ALA A 137 8.84 -23.81 -1.31
N PRO A 138 7.67 -23.20 -1.10
CA PRO A 138 6.89 -23.29 0.13
C PRO A 138 6.47 -24.73 0.49
N GLU A 139 6.31 -25.59 -0.52
CA GLU A 139 5.88 -26.99 -0.37
C GLU A 139 7.05 -28.00 -0.35
N ASP A 140 8.30 -27.55 -0.35
CA ASP A 140 9.51 -28.39 -0.38
C ASP A 140 9.51 -29.43 -1.54
N ASN A 141 8.89 -29.07 -2.67
CA ASN A 141 8.68 -29.96 -3.82
C ASN A 141 9.53 -29.59 -5.06
N GLU A 142 10.62 -28.84 -4.85
CA GLU A 142 11.54 -28.31 -5.89
C GLU A 142 10.91 -27.37 -6.92
N ARG A 143 9.59 -27.17 -6.91
CA ARG A 143 8.91 -26.21 -7.79
C ARG A 143 9.14 -24.81 -7.29
N ASN A 144 9.28 -23.89 -8.23
CA ASN A 144 9.39 -22.48 -7.95
C ASN A 144 7.99 -21.84 -7.96
N TRP A 145 7.64 -21.24 -6.83
CA TRP A 145 6.39 -20.54 -6.56
C TRP A 145 6.56 -19.02 -6.59
N PHE A 146 7.71 -18.54 -7.06
CA PHE A 146 7.99 -17.13 -7.33
C PHE A 146 7.70 -16.25 -6.11
N SER A 147 8.52 -16.42 -5.06
CA SER A 147 8.37 -15.68 -3.80
C SER A 147 8.22 -14.17 -3.98
N GLY A 148 7.47 -13.57 -3.07
CA GLY A 148 7.03 -12.19 -3.22
C GLY A 148 5.92 -12.04 -4.26
N SER A 149 5.10 -13.04 -4.50
CA SER A 149 3.94 -12.91 -5.37
C SER A 149 2.70 -13.55 -4.76
N ALA A 150 1.53 -13.10 -5.22
CA ALA A 150 0.27 -13.71 -4.89
C ALA A 150 0.00 -14.85 -5.89
N THR A 151 0.01 -16.09 -5.43
CA THR A 151 -0.20 -17.30 -6.26
C THR A 151 -1.65 -17.80 -6.25
N SER A 152 -2.49 -17.16 -5.45
CA SER A 152 -3.93 -17.37 -5.37
C SER A 152 -4.58 -16.06 -4.96
N VAL A 153 -5.64 -15.68 -5.68
CA VAL A 153 -6.47 -14.52 -5.37
C VAL A 153 -7.92 -14.91 -5.63
N GLN A 154 -8.66 -15.11 -4.54
CA GLN A 154 -10.08 -15.45 -4.60
C GLN A 154 -10.90 -14.21 -4.28
N LEU A 155 -11.78 -13.84 -5.20
CA LEU A 155 -12.82 -12.84 -4.97
C LEU A 155 -14.15 -13.55 -4.80
N ASP A 156 -14.80 -13.30 -3.67
CA ASP A 156 -16.06 -13.93 -3.26
C ASP A 156 -15.97 -15.47 -3.35
N HIS A 157 -14.85 -16.01 -2.85
CA HIS A 157 -14.46 -17.44 -2.85
C HIS A 157 -14.24 -18.09 -4.22
N GLN A 158 -14.02 -17.29 -5.27
CA GLN A 158 -13.71 -17.80 -6.61
C GLN A 158 -12.38 -17.24 -7.10
N GLU A 159 -11.49 -18.11 -7.59
CA GLU A 159 -10.19 -17.69 -8.13
C GLU A 159 -10.33 -16.73 -9.32
N ILE A 160 -9.44 -15.73 -9.35
CA ILE A 160 -9.38 -14.68 -10.36
C ILE A 160 -8.16 -14.87 -11.29
N LEU A 161 -7.09 -15.53 -10.84
CA LEU A 161 -5.87 -15.70 -11.66
C LEU A 161 -6.08 -16.71 -12.81
N ASP A 162 -7.05 -17.62 -12.68
CA ASP A 162 -7.52 -18.53 -13.74
C ASP A 162 -9.02 -18.81 -13.51
N PRO A 163 -9.87 -17.83 -13.81
CA PRO A 163 -11.26 -17.82 -13.42
C PRO A 163 -12.10 -18.82 -14.25
N PHE A 164 -11.59 -19.28 -15.39
CA PHE A 164 -12.24 -20.29 -16.24
C PHE A 164 -12.09 -21.69 -15.64
N ARG A 165 -10.87 -22.10 -15.27
CA ARG A 165 -10.66 -23.36 -14.53
C ARG A 165 -11.41 -23.34 -13.19
N ALA A 166 -11.41 -22.21 -12.52
CA ALA A 166 -12.15 -22.03 -11.26
C ALA A 166 -13.66 -22.19 -11.45
N ALA A 167 -14.24 -21.60 -12.51
CA ALA A 167 -15.66 -21.72 -12.81
C ALA A 167 -16.09 -23.16 -13.13
N MET A 168 -15.18 -23.99 -13.64
CA MET A 168 -15.39 -25.43 -13.87
C MET A 168 -15.16 -26.29 -12.63
N GLY A 169 -14.72 -25.71 -11.50
CA GLY A 169 -14.36 -26.43 -10.29
C GLY A 169 -13.03 -27.19 -10.39
N GLU A 170 -12.21 -26.90 -11.39
CA GLU A 170 -10.94 -27.59 -11.66
C GLU A 170 -9.74 -27.02 -10.89
N TRP A 171 -9.91 -25.85 -10.29
CA TRP A 171 -8.87 -25.19 -9.51
C TRP A 171 -9.47 -24.31 -8.41
N LEU A 172 -8.96 -24.49 -7.19
CA LEU A 172 -9.21 -23.63 -6.05
C LEU A 172 -7.93 -23.58 -5.21
N GLY A 173 -7.40 -22.38 -4.97
CA GLY A 173 -6.19 -22.20 -4.17
C GLY A 173 -4.97 -21.89 -5.05
N GLN A 174 -3.82 -22.45 -4.69
CA GLN A 174 -2.55 -22.00 -5.26
C GLN A 174 -2.15 -22.82 -6.50
N ASP A 175 -1.42 -22.20 -7.42
CA ASP A 175 -0.77 -22.86 -8.55
C ASP A 175 0.60 -22.19 -8.76
N PRO A 176 1.71 -22.95 -8.88
CA PRO A 176 3.05 -22.36 -9.01
C PRO A 176 3.24 -21.56 -10.30
N GLU A 177 2.43 -21.82 -11.33
CA GLU A 177 2.49 -21.11 -12.60
C GLU A 177 1.77 -19.76 -12.53
N LYS A 178 0.67 -19.70 -11.76
CA LYS A 178 -0.20 -18.53 -11.63
C LYS A 178 0.36 -17.56 -10.59
N ARG A 179 0.46 -16.29 -10.95
CA ARG A 179 0.95 -15.26 -10.02
C ARG A 179 0.54 -13.87 -10.44
N CYS A 180 0.27 -13.00 -9.48
CA CYS A 180 0.22 -11.57 -9.69
C CYS A 180 1.05 -10.84 -8.63
N MET A 181 1.23 -9.53 -8.82
CA MET A 181 2.03 -8.68 -7.93
C MET A 181 3.49 -9.14 -7.76
N GLN A 182 4.05 -9.92 -8.69
CA GLN A 182 5.44 -10.32 -8.61
C GLN A 182 6.32 -9.13 -8.98
N VAL A 183 7.11 -8.62 -8.05
CA VAL A 183 8.22 -7.70 -8.37
C VAL A 183 9.36 -8.53 -8.93
N SER A 184 9.50 -8.56 -10.25
CA SER A 184 10.48 -9.40 -10.94
C SER A 184 11.86 -8.77 -11.01
N LYS A 185 11.94 -7.43 -11.12
CA LYS A 185 13.21 -6.68 -11.18
C LYS A 185 13.08 -5.33 -10.49
N LEU A 186 14.20 -4.84 -9.97
CA LEU A 186 14.40 -3.44 -9.57
C LEU A 186 15.36 -2.75 -10.53
N GLN A 187 15.13 -1.46 -10.73
CA GLN A 187 16.09 -0.57 -11.38
C GLN A 187 16.57 0.46 -10.36
N LEU A 188 17.85 0.41 -10.02
CA LEU A 188 18.50 1.38 -9.15
C LEU A 188 19.31 2.37 -9.99
N PRO A 189 19.67 3.55 -9.46
CA PRO A 189 20.53 4.51 -10.13
C PRO A 189 21.84 3.84 -10.57
N GLY A 190 22.21 3.99 -11.84
CA GLY A 190 23.46 3.41 -12.34
C GLY A 190 24.71 4.21 -11.93
N THR A 191 25.88 3.62 -12.18
CA THR A 191 27.16 4.28 -11.92
C THR A 191 27.47 5.31 -13.00
N SER A 192 28.14 6.39 -12.61
CA SER A 192 28.61 7.42 -13.56
C SER A 192 29.76 6.93 -14.46
N TYR A 193 30.54 5.93 -14.02
CA TYR A 193 31.70 5.40 -14.75
C TYR A 193 31.90 3.88 -14.50
N PRO A 194 31.85 3.03 -15.55
CA PRO A 194 31.34 3.34 -16.89
C PRO A 194 29.87 3.77 -16.79
N LYS A 195 29.44 4.69 -17.65
CA LYS A 195 28.07 5.25 -17.61
C LYS A 195 27.06 4.14 -17.89
N SER A 196 26.44 3.62 -16.84
CA SER A 196 25.23 2.80 -16.95
C SER A 196 24.07 3.66 -16.48
N PRO A 197 22.97 3.80 -17.24
CA PRO A 197 21.84 4.60 -16.78
C PRO A 197 21.18 3.96 -15.55
N TYR A 198 21.23 2.62 -15.44
CA TYR A 198 20.58 1.87 -14.37
C TYR A 198 21.44 0.68 -13.90
N TYR A 199 21.29 0.31 -12.63
CA TYR A 199 21.74 -0.95 -12.05
C TYR A 199 20.52 -1.85 -11.86
N GLN A 200 20.49 -3.02 -12.50
CA GLN A 200 19.33 -3.92 -12.46
C GLN A 200 19.54 -5.04 -11.45
N VAL A 201 18.56 -5.22 -10.56
CA VAL A 201 18.50 -6.34 -9.61
C VAL A 201 17.38 -7.26 -10.03
N SER A 202 17.66 -8.54 -10.22
CA SER A 202 16.64 -9.54 -10.49
C SER A 202 16.10 -10.08 -9.18
N LEU A 203 14.80 -9.99 -8.94
CA LEU A 203 14.15 -10.41 -7.69
C LEU A 203 13.25 -11.64 -7.84
N PHE A 204 13.10 -12.17 -9.06
CA PHE A 204 12.11 -13.19 -9.41
C PHE A 204 12.11 -14.45 -8.52
N ASN A 205 13.26 -14.80 -7.92
CA ASN A 205 13.47 -15.98 -7.06
C ASN A 205 14.02 -15.63 -5.66
N HIS A 206 14.02 -14.35 -5.27
CA HIS A 206 14.50 -13.96 -3.95
C HIS A 206 13.49 -14.36 -2.90
N SER A 207 13.94 -14.96 -1.79
CA SER A 207 13.05 -15.17 -0.64
C SER A 207 12.70 -13.83 0.00
N TYR A 208 11.61 -13.83 0.76
CA TYR A 208 11.16 -12.73 1.59
C TYR A 208 11.00 -13.22 3.03
N ARG A 209 11.42 -12.39 3.98
CA ARG A 209 11.16 -12.60 5.42
C ARG A 209 9.97 -11.76 5.85
N LEU A 210 9.16 -12.26 6.78
CA LEU A 210 8.16 -11.43 7.45
C LEU A 210 8.88 -10.47 8.41
N VAL A 211 8.60 -9.17 8.28
CA VAL A 211 9.18 -8.10 9.12
C VAL A 211 8.20 -7.75 10.23
N SER A 212 6.94 -7.56 9.87
CA SER A 212 5.86 -7.28 10.81
C SER A 212 4.52 -7.72 10.24
N GLN A 213 3.54 -7.82 11.13
CA GLN A 213 2.17 -8.14 10.79
C GLN A 213 1.23 -7.40 11.74
N SER A 214 0.05 -7.04 11.26
CA SER A 214 -1.02 -6.43 12.03
C SER A 214 -2.36 -6.90 11.49
N SER A 215 -3.31 -7.13 12.38
CA SER A 215 -4.70 -7.44 12.06
C SER A 215 -5.61 -6.73 13.04
N GLY A 216 -6.69 -6.18 12.52
CA GLY A 216 -7.62 -5.39 13.31
C GLY A 216 -8.87 -5.03 12.52
N PRO A 217 -9.73 -4.18 13.11
CA PRO A 217 -11.07 -3.92 12.59
C PRO A 217 -11.10 -3.15 11.27
N VAL A 218 -9.96 -2.59 10.82
CA VAL A 218 -9.87 -1.79 9.60
C VAL A 218 -9.21 -2.57 8.47
N ARG A 219 -8.10 -3.26 8.75
CA ARG A 219 -7.32 -4.00 7.75
C ARG A 219 -6.42 -5.07 8.37
N ALA A 220 -6.07 -6.05 7.56
CA ALA A 220 -4.91 -6.91 7.79
C ALA A 220 -3.73 -6.36 6.99
N THR A 221 -2.54 -6.34 7.57
CA THR A 221 -1.35 -5.87 6.88
C THR A 221 -0.12 -6.68 7.26
N ILE A 222 0.78 -6.86 6.29
CA ILE A 222 2.10 -7.44 6.49
C ILE A 222 3.17 -6.51 5.94
N THR A 223 4.34 -6.51 6.56
CA THR A 223 5.56 -5.97 5.98
C THR A 223 6.49 -7.15 5.71
N ILE A 224 6.98 -7.27 4.48
CA ILE A 224 7.96 -8.28 4.09
C ILE A 224 9.20 -7.59 3.52
N ALA A 225 10.36 -8.22 3.67
CA ALA A 225 11.62 -7.73 3.11
C ALA A 225 12.27 -8.82 2.26
N SER A 226 12.77 -8.47 1.07
CA SER A 226 13.51 -9.38 0.22
C SER A 226 14.81 -9.83 0.90
N GLU A 227 15.39 -10.93 0.46
CA GLU A 227 16.79 -11.24 0.72
C GLU A 227 17.69 -10.06 0.36
N PRO A 228 18.75 -9.78 1.16
CA PRO A 228 19.66 -8.69 0.89
C PRO A 228 20.39 -8.84 -0.46
N PHE A 229 20.63 -7.72 -1.13
CA PHE A 229 21.42 -7.66 -2.36
C PHE A 229 22.41 -6.50 -2.32
N ASP A 230 23.54 -6.66 -3.00
CA ASP A 230 24.57 -5.64 -3.09
C ASP A 230 24.18 -4.56 -4.11
N TYR A 231 24.48 -3.31 -3.79
CA TYR A 231 24.39 -2.17 -4.69
C TYR A 231 25.70 -1.37 -4.63
N MET A 232 26.27 -1.11 -5.80
CA MET A 232 27.44 -0.26 -5.96
C MET A 232 27.06 0.90 -6.88
N GLY A 233 26.79 2.05 -6.30
CA GLY A 233 26.32 3.20 -7.06
C GLY A 233 26.22 4.46 -6.22
N PRO A 234 25.77 5.56 -6.82
CA PRO A 234 25.71 6.85 -6.14
C PRO A 234 24.77 6.79 -4.94
N ASP A 235 25.28 7.28 -3.81
CA ASP A 235 24.49 7.61 -2.64
C ASP A 235 23.57 8.81 -2.96
N PRO A 236 22.27 8.74 -2.64
CA PRO A 236 21.31 9.78 -3.04
C PRO A 236 21.53 11.12 -2.30
N VAL A 237 22.26 11.13 -1.19
CA VAL A 237 22.54 12.35 -0.42
C VAL A 237 23.84 12.99 -0.89
N THR A 238 24.89 12.20 -1.08
CA THR A 238 26.23 12.72 -1.36
C THR A 238 26.66 12.61 -2.82
N GLY A 239 26.00 11.78 -3.62
CA GLY A 239 26.35 11.49 -5.00
C GLY A 239 27.59 10.61 -5.18
N TYR A 240 28.31 10.27 -4.09
CA TYR A 240 29.47 9.40 -4.15
C TYR A 240 29.06 7.94 -4.29
N ASN A 241 29.85 7.18 -5.04
CA ASN A 241 29.64 5.74 -5.13
C ASN A 241 29.93 5.07 -3.77
N ARG A 242 28.97 4.29 -3.28
CA ARG A 242 29.10 3.50 -2.05
C ARG A 242 28.75 2.05 -2.33
N HIS A 243 29.32 1.15 -1.52
CA HIS A 243 28.88 -0.23 -1.45
C HIS A 243 27.83 -0.36 -0.35
N LEU A 244 26.59 -0.59 -0.77
CA LEU A 244 25.45 -0.72 0.12
C LEU A 244 24.87 -2.14 0.04
N VAL A 245 24.43 -2.65 1.18
CA VAL A 245 23.57 -3.85 1.26
C VAL A 245 22.14 -3.37 1.36
N CYS A 246 21.32 -3.77 0.40
CA CYS A 246 19.97 -3.28 0.21
C CYS A 246 18.94 -4.39 0.38
N GLU A 247 17.75 -4.03 0.84
CA GLU A 247 16.57 -4.90 0.89
C GLU A 247 15.36 -4.13 0.33
N LEU A 248 14.53 -4.82 -0.46
CA LEU A 248 13.22 -4.30 -0.87
C LEU A 248 12.21 -4.61 0.21
N TYR A 249 11.59 -3.58 0.78
CA TYR A 249 10.49 -3.71 1.71
C TYR A 249 9.16 -3.50 1.01
N ARG A 250 8.16 -4.30 1.38
CA ARG A 250 6.80 -4.26 0.84
C ARG A 250 5.80 -4.33 1.98
N VAL A 251 4.92 -3.34 2.08
CA VAL A 251 3.81 -3.30 3.03
C VAL A 251 2.55 -3.62 2.25
N ILE A 252 1.92 -4.77 2.52
CA ILE A 252 0.73 -5.25 1.81
C ILE A 252 -0.45 -5.17 2.77
N SER A 253 -1.45 -4.37 2.42
CA SER A 253 -2.62 -4.06 3.24
C SER A 253 -3.91 -4.48 2.55
N LEU A 254 -4.74 -5.24 3.26
CA LEU A 254 -6.06 -5.69 2.84
C LEU A 254 -7.14 -5.11 3.78
N TYR A 255 -7.91 -4.16 3.26
CA TYR A 255 -8.96 -3.44 4.02
C TYR A 255 -10.25 -4.25 4.15
N ALA A 256 -11.01 -4.04 5.22
CA ALA A 256 -12.29 -4.70 5.44
C ALA A 256 -13.25 -4.58 4.25
N GLY A 257 -13.70 -5.71 3.69
CA GLY A 257 -14.66 -5.75 2.58
C GLY A 257 -14.15 -5.21 1.23
N ALA A 258 -12.86 -4.91 1.11
CA ALA A 258 -12.28 -4.44 -0.15
C ALA A 258 -12.14 -5.56 -1.19
N ASP A 259 -12.31 -5.22 -2.46
CA ASP A 259 -11.92 -6.04 -3.62
C ASP A 259 -10.59 -5.57 -4.24
N TYR A 260 -9.81 -4.83 -3.46
CA TYR A 260 -8.47 -4.42 -3.77
C TYR A 260 -7.54 -4.62 -2.57
N LEU A 261 -6.25 -4.53 -2.86
CA LEU A 261 -5.17 -4.47 -1.88
C LEU A 261 -4.30 -3.25 -2.17
N ILE A 262 -3.70 -2.68 -1.12
CA ILE A 262 -2.73 -1.59 -1.24
C ILE A 262 -1.35 -2.16 -0.92
N GLU A 263 -0.38 -1.84 -1.77
CA GLU A 263 1.01 -2.20 -1.61
C GLU A 263 1.86 -0.93 -1.53
N GLU A 264 2.69 -0.79 -0.49
CA GLU A 264 3.69 0.27 -0.38
C GLU A 264 5.10 -0.34 -0.42
N LEU A 265 5.95 0.14 -1.31
CA LEU A 265 7.31 -0.36 -1.53
C LEU A 265 8.34 0.73 -1.27
N PHE A 266 9.49 0.32 -0.72
CA PHE A 266 10.66 1.17 -0.54
C PHE A 266 11.94 0.32 -0.40
N VAL A 267 13.08 0.88 -0.79
CA VAL A 267 14.38 0.21 -0.67
C VAL A 267 15.16 0.82 0.49
N LYS A 268 15.53 -0.03 1.46
CA LYS A 268 16.42 0.34 2.56
C LYS A 268 17.82 -0.19 2.28
N ALA A 269 18.81 0.65 2.52
CA ALA A 269 20.20 0.33 2.29
C ALA A 269 21.04 0.67 3.53
N LYS A 270 22.00 -0.19 3.86
CA LYS A 270 23.00 0.03 4.92
C LYS A 270 24.40 -0.12 4.32
N PRO A 271 25.39 0.68 4.73
CA PRO A 271 26.77 0.51 4.27
C PRO A 271 27.31 -0.88 4.63
N LYS A 272 28.00 -1.52 3.67
CA LYS A 272 28.48 -2.90 3.82
C LYS A 272 29.61 -3.01 4.83
N ALA A 273 30.57 -2.09 4.80
CA ALA A 273 31.67 -2.03 5.75
C ALA A 273 31.70 -0.69 6.52
N LEU A 274 32.47 -0.63 7.61
CA LEU A 274 32.68 0.61 8.38
C LEU A 274 33.31 1.72 7.52
N GLU A 275 34.19 1.35 6.59
CA GLU A 275 34.83 2.25 5.64
C GLU A 275 33.87 2.85 4.61
N ASP A 276 32.74 2.18 4.35
CA ASP A 276 31.68 2.71 3.49
C ASP A 276 30.77 3.71 4.22
N ARG A 277 30.95 3.92 5.54
CA ARG A 277 30.16 4.89 6.32
C ARG A 277 30.65 6.31 6.07
N ILE A 278 29.70 7.22 5.88
CA ILE A 278 29.96 8.66 5.85
C ILE A 278 29.80 9.19 7.28
N VAL A 279 30.78 9.96 7.76
CA VAL A 279 30.75 10.59 9.07
C VAL A 279 29.52 11.52 9.14
N ASP A 280 28.74 11.41 10.22
CA ASP A 280 27.50 12.15 10.47
C ASP A 280 26.32 11.88 9.51
N ALA A 281 26.39 10.83 8.66
CA ALA A 281 25.27 10.39 7.84
C ALA A 281 24.39 9.34 8.58
N PRO A 282 23.08 9.25 8.27
CA PRO A 282 22.23 8.21 8.82
C PRO A 282 22.71 6.81 8.39
N ASP A 283 22.62 5.84 9.30
CA ASP A 283 22.98 4.44 9.04
C ASP A 283 22.08 3.77 7.99
N ILE A 284 20.85 4.28 7.81
CA ILE A 284 19.89 3.83 6.81
C ILE A 284 19.78 4.85 5.69
N VAL A 285 20.00 4.39 4.46
CA VAL A 285 19.86 5.17 3.23
C VAL A 285 18.62 4.66 2.48
N ASN A 286 17.73 5.57 2.08
CA ASN A 286 16.60 5.24 1.21
C ASN A 286 16.98 5.57 -0.24
N LEU A 287 16.95 4.56 -1.11
CA LEU A 287 17.32 4.71 -2.53
C LEU A 287 16.09 5.01 -3.39
N ASP A 288 16.28 5.79 -4.46
CA ASP A 288 15.32 5.84 -5.56
C ASP A 288 15.37 4.50 -6.31
N PHE A 289 14.21 4.00 -6.77
CA PHE A 289 14.14 2.75 -7.50
C PHE A 289 12.95 2.73 -8.47
N GLY A 290 13.14 2.12 -9.64
CA GLY A 290 12.08 1.70 -10.55
C GLY A 290 11.67 0.24 -10.31
N LEU A 291 10.41 -0.06 -10.55
CA LEU A 291 9.82 -1.39 -10.34
C LEU A 291 9.44 -2.02 -11.68
N HIS A 292 9.76 -3.31 -11.85
CA HIS A 292 9.21 -4.11 -12.93
C HIS A 292 8.37 -5.26 -12.38
N TYR A 293 7.07 -5.17 -12.60
CA TYR A 293 6.11 -6.19 -12.20
C TYR A 293 5.88 -7.20 -13.31
N PHE A 294 5.55 -8.42 -12.91
CA PHE A 294 5.10 -9.49 -13.77
C PHE A 294 3.83 -10.14 -13.19
N ALA A 295 2.93 -10.54 -14.08
CA ALA A 295 1.77 -11.34 -13.74
C ALA A 295 1.54 -12.43 -14.79
N HIS A 296 1.18 -13.62 -14.32
CA HIS A 296 0.60 -14.70 -15.11
C HIS A 296 -0.83 -14.95 -14.61
N MET A 297 -1.80 -14.39 -15.33
CA MET A 297 -3.23 -14.48 -15.06
C MET A 297 -3.96 -14.84 -16.36
N ASN A 298 -4.58 -16.02 -16.40
CA ASN A 298 -5.35 -16.46 -17.55
C ASN A 298 -6.75 -15.82 -17.52
N MET A 299 -6.85 -14.57 -17.94
CA MET A 299 -8.11 -13.84 -18.03
C MET A 299 -8.89 -14.14 -19.33
N GLY A 300 -8.49 -15.16 -20.10
CA GLY A 300 -9.22 -15.58 -21.30
C GLY A 300 -9.04 -14.60 -22.46
N GLN A 301 -10.15 -14.17 -23.08
CA GLN A 301 -10.10 -13.16 -24.15
C GLN A 301 -10.12 -11.77 -23.53
N THR A 302 -8.95 -11.16 -23.40
CA THR A 302 -8.80 -9.81 -22.85
C THR A 302 -9.10 -8.73 -23.89
N GLN A 303 -9.63 -7.59 -23.43
CA GLN A 303 -9.56 -6.33 -24.17
C GLN A 303 -8.13 -5.78 -24.14
N ASP A 304 -7.84 -4.84 -25.04
CA ASP A 304 -6.58 -4.08 -24.97
C ASP A 304 -6.47 -3.40 -23.60
N ILE A 305 -5.22 -3.22 -23.13
CA ILE A 305 -4.98 -2.52 -21.87
C ILE A 305 -5.46 -1.09 -22.01
N GLU A 306 -6.41 -0.71 -21.17
CA GLU A 306 -6.90 0.66 -21.12
C GLU A 306 -6.01 1.48 -20.20
N GLN A 307 -5.23 2.38 -20.80
CA GLN A 307 -4.54 3.46 -20.09
C GLN A 307 -5.25 4.77 -20.44
N VAL A 308 -5.69 5.51 -19.42
CA VAL A 308 -6.29 6.83 -19.67
C VAL A 308 -5.19 7.88 -19.79
N PHE A 309 -4.89 8.21 -21.04
CA PHE A 309 -4.14 9.42 -21.36
C PHE A 309 -4.95 10.65 -20.92
N PRO A 310 -4.36 11.65 -20.25
CA PRO A 310 -2.93 11.93 -20.10
C PRO A 310 -2.32 11.53 -18.74
N VAL A 311 -2.97 10.69 -17.93
CA VAL A 311 -2.49 10.34 -16.58
C VAL A 311 -1.99 8.90 -16.57
N PRO A 312 -0.69 8.64 -16.85
CA PRO A 312 -0.15 7.30 -16.97
C PRO A 312 0.09 6.63 -15.60
N ASP A 313 -0.83 6.79 -14.65
CA ASP A 313 -0.66 6.31 -13.26
C ASP A 313 -1.50 5.07 -12.94
N TRP A 314 -2.29 4.61 -13.91
CA TRP A 314 -3.13 3.45 -13.75
C TRP A 314 -3.45 2.79 -15.08
N PHE A 315 -3.80 1.49 -15.03
CA PHE A 315 -4.33 0.76 -16.18
C PHE A 315 -5.35 -0.29 -15.73
N ALA A 316 -6.17 -0.74 -16.66
CA ALA A 316 -7.11 -1.82 -16.48
C ALA A 316 -6.96 -2.88 -17.58
N VAL A 317 -7.14 -4.15 -17.20
CA VAL A 317 -7.26 -5.28 -18.12
C VAL A 317 -8.50 -6.08 -17.74
N GLY A 318 -9.40 -6.30 -18.70
CA GLY A 318 -10.65 -7.01 -18.48
C GLY A 318 -10.88 -8.12 -19.50
N SER A 319 -11.48 -9.22 -19.05
CA SER A 319 -12.00 -10.26 -19.94
C SER A 319 -13.27 -9.80 -20.63
N THR A 320 -13.34 -10.00 -21.95
CA THR A 320 -14.56 -9.85 -22.76
C THR A 320 -15.54 -11.02 -22.61
N THR A 321 -15.12 -12.11 -21.98
CA THR A 321 -15.94 -13.32 -21.83
C THR A 321 -16.25 -13.63 -20.37
N PRO A 322 -17.42 -14.24 -20.06
CA PRO A 322 -17.73 -14.73 -18.73
C PRO A 322 -16.60 -15.64 -18.20
N PRO A 323 -16.17 -15.49 -16.95
CA PRO A 323 -16.83 -14.77 -15.86
C PRO A 323 -16.46 -13.28 -15.72
N TYR A 324 -15.96 -12.65 -16.80
CA TYR A 324 -15.61 -11.22 -16.83
C TYR A 324 -14.64 -10.83 -15.72
N ALA A 325 -13.58 -11.64 -15.54
CA ALA A 325 -12.53 -11.31 -14.59
C ALA A 325 -11.74 -10.10 -15.10
N ALA A 326 -11.34 -9.23 -14.18
CA ALA A 326 -10.54 -8.06 -14.50
C ALA A 326 -9.52 -7.76 -13.41
N TYR A 327 -8.40 -7.17 -13.82
CA TYR A 327 -7.29 -6.76 -12.98
C TYR A 327 -6.88 -5.33 -13.32
N GLY A 328 -6.77 -4.50 -12.29
CA GLY A 328 -6.40 -3.10 -12.41
C GLY A 328 -5.24 -2.76 -11.51
N LEU A 329 -4.35 -1.90 -12.00
CA LEU A 329 -3.30 -1.28 -11.20
C LEU A 329 -3.54 0.22 -11.17
N ALA A 330 -3.45 0.82 -10.00
CA ALA A 330 -3.25 2.26 -9.84
C ALA A 330 -2.00 2.51 -8.99
N THR A 331 -1.26 3.57 -9.24
CA THR A 331 -0.01 3.87 -8.53
C THR A 331 0.20 5.38 -8.38
N ASN A 332 1.08 5.78 -7.46
CA ASN A 332 1.53 7.16 -7.32
C ASN A 332 2.73 7.50 -8.23
N LEU A 333 3.28 6.52 -8.95
CA LEU A 333 4.38 6.69 -9.90
C LEU A 333 3.88 6.50 -11.33
N HIS A 334 4.43 7.23 -12.29
CA HIS A 334 4.09 7.02 -13.69
C HIS A 334 4.49 5.61 -14.14
N ILE A 335 3.58 4.99 -14.89
CA ILE A 335 3.76 3.73 -15.59
C ILE A 335 4.47 4.04 -16.90
N GLU A 336 5.73 3.64 -17.00
CA GLU A 336 6.57 3.88 -18.16
C GLU A 336 6.14 3.02 -19.35
N SER A 337 5.80 1.76 -19.09
CA SER A 337 5.37 0.83 -20.11
C SER A 337 4.51 -0.28 -19.51
N VAL A 338 3.59 -0.80 -20.32
CA VAL A 338 2.86 -2.04 -20.05
C VAL A 338 2.99 -2.92 -21.29
N THR A 339 3.29 -4.19 -21.07
CA THR A 339 3.45 -5.19 -22.13
C THR A 339 2.41 -6.28 -21.95
N HIS A 340 1.53 -6.42 -22.95
CA HIS A 340 0.59 -7.52 -23.07
C HIS A 340 0.30 -7.79 -24.56
N PRO A 341 0.42 -9.04 -25.03
CA PRO A 341 0.93 -10.21 -24.33
C PRO A 341 2.43 -10.10 -24.01
N HIS A 342 2.87 -10.53 -22.83
CA HIS A 342 4.29 -10.62 -22.49
C HIS A 342 4.90 -11.85 -23.17
N GLU A 343 5.95 -11.66 -23.97
CA GLU A 343 6.62 -12.72 -24.75
C GLU A 343 5.66 -13.56 -25.64
N GLY A 344 4.55 -12.95 -26.06
CA GLY A 344 3.54 -13.60 -26.91
C GLY A 344 2.51 -14.44 -26.15
N ASP A 345 2.62 -14.60 -24.83
CA ASP A 345 1.63 -15.28 -24.00
C ASP A 345 0.52 -14.32 -23.54
N LYS A 346 -0.72 -14.63 -23.96
CA LYS A 346 -1.93 -13.87 -23.61
C LYS A 346 -2.34 -14.01 -22.14
N SER A 347 -1.79 -14.95 -21.41
CA SER A 347 -2.00 -15.04 -19.96
C SER A 347 -0.98 -14.22 -19.18
N CYS A 348 0.05 -13.67 -19.85
CA CYS A 348 1.11 -12.94 -19.20
C CYS A 348 1.07 -11.44 -19.56
N PHE A 349 1.36 -10.61 -18.57
CA PHE A 349 1.58 -9.18 -18.77
C PHE A 349 2.58 -8.65 -17.74
N SER A 350 3.28 -7.59 -18.11
CA SER A 350 4.28 -6.94 -17.27
C SER A 350 4.17 -5.43 -17.39
N TRP A 351 4.61 -4.70 -16.37
CA TRP A 351 4.63 -3.25 -16.40
C TRP A 351 5.83 -2.70 -15.64
N GLN A 352 6.30 -1.53 -16.07
CA GLN A 352 7.42 -0.83 -15.48
C GLN A 352 6.96 0.52 -14.92
N LEU A 353 7.35 0.81 -13.69
CA LEU A 353 7.13 2.11 -13.05
C LEU A 353 8.40 2.94 -13.14
N LEU A 354 8.24 4.25 -13.37
CA LEU A 354 9.36 5.19 -13.29
C LEU A 354 9.96 5.22 -11.88
N PRO A 355 11.26 5.56 -11.74
CA PRO A 355 11.91 5.58 -10.44
C PRO A 355 11.30 6.57 -9.44
N GLY A 356 11.21 6.17 -8.17
CA GLY A 356 10.83 7.04 -7.05
C GLY A 356 11.39 6.54 -5.71
N LYS A 357 11.26 7.36 -4.66
CA LYS A 357 11.67 7.01 -3.29
C LYS A 357 10.78 5.98 -2.61
N SER A 358 9.53 5.94 -3.03
CA SER A 358 8.54 4.97 -2.61
C SER A 358 7.49 4.82 -3.70
N ALA A 359 6.94 3.62 -3.81
CA ALA A 359 5.82 3.32 -4.67
C ALA A 359 4.64 2.91 -3.79
N LYS A 360 3.46 3.44 -4.09
CA LYS A 360 2.20 3.01 -3.50
C LYS A 360 1.31 2.56 -4.65
N CYS A 361 1.00 1.28 -4.67
CA CYS A 361 0.21 0.62 -5.69
C CYS A 361 -1.11 0.14 -5.08
N LEU A 362 -2.18 0.23 -5.85
CA LEU A 362 -3.46 -0.41 -5.60
C LEU A 362 -3.66 -1.46 -6.67
N HIS A 363 -3.94 -2.69 -6.24
CA HIS A 363 -4.25 -3.81 -7.13
C HIS A 363 -5.73 -4.15 -6.94
N LEU A 364 -6.56 -3.87 -7.95
CA LEU A 364 -8.00 -4.04 -7.94
C LEU A 364 -8.38 -5.31 -8.71
N PHE A 365 -9.33 -6.07 -8.17
CA PHE A 365 -9.87 -7.27 -8.80
C PHE A 365 -11.38 -7.11 -9.00
N MET A 366 -11.89 -7.64 -10.11
CA MET A 366 -13.33 -7.68 -10.37
C MET A 366 -13.71 -8.97 -11.07
N ARG A 367 -14.98 -9.36 -10.91
CA ARG A 367 -15.62 -10.48 -11.58
C ARG A 367 -17.08 -10.15 -11.86
N GLY A 368 -17.64 -10.75 -12.90
CA GLY A 368 -19.08 -10.79 -13.16
C GLY A 368 -19.65 -9.54 -13.83
N GLN A 369 -18.82 -8.55 -14.17
CA GLN A 369 -19.23 -7.33 -14.86
C GLN A 369 -18.31 -7.07 -16.05
N PRO A 370 -18.85 -6.93 -17.27
CA PRO A 370 -18.03 -6.72 -18.46
C PRO A 370 -17.56 -5.26 -18.67
N GLU A 371 -18.23 -4.29 -18.03
CA GLU A 371 -18.06 -2.86 -18.33
C GLU A 371 -17.76 -2.03 -17.07
N GLY A 372 -17.11 -0.88 -17.25
CA GLY A 372 -16.90 0.14 -16.22
C GLY A 372 -15.77 -0.14 -15.24
N PHE A 373 -14.95 -1.16 -15.49
CA PHE A 373 -13.83 -1.51 -14.61
C PHE A 373 -12.71 -0.47 -14.63
N ASP A 374 -12.38 0.06 -15.80
CA ASP A 374 -11.45 1.16 -16.03
C ASP A 374 -11.85 2.40 -15.20
N ALA A 375 -13.13 2.79 -15.24
CA ALA A 375 -13.65 3.90 -14.47
C ALA A 375 -13.51 3.65 -12.96
N ARG A 376 -13.69 2.40 -12.50
CA ARG A 376 -13.45 2.01 -11.11
C ARG A 376 -11.98 2.13 -10.73
N VAL A 377 -11.06 1.65 -11.56
CA VAL A 377 -9.61 1.78 -11.31
C VAL A 377 -9.21 3.25 -11.23
N GLY A 378 -9.63 4.06 -12.20
CA GLY A 378 -9.36 5.50 -12.22
C GLY A 378 -9.96 6.24 -11.01
N HIS A 379 -11.17 5.86 -10.59
CA HIS A 379 -11.78 6.41 -9.39
C HIS A 379 -11.00 6.01 -8.13
N SER A 380 -10.61 4.74 -7.98
CA SER A 380 -9.78 4.27 -6.87
C SER A 380 -8.40 4.92 -6.86
N TRP A 381 -7.78 5.14 -8.01
CA TRP A 381 -6.54 5.93 -8.14
C TRP A 381 -6.72 7.34 -7.58
N TYR A 382 -7.76 8.04 -8.07
CA TYR A 382 -8.04 9.42 -7.67
C TYR A 382 -8.25 9.50 -6.16
N GLU A 383 -9.08 8.60 -5.64
CA GLU A 383 -9.51 8.61 -4.26
C GLU A 383 -8.42 8.14 -3.29
N LEU A 384 -7.69 7.07 -3.59
CA LEU A 384 -6.83 6.41 -2.59
C LEU A 384 -5.35 6.80 -2.72
N LEU A 385 -4.94 7.34 -3.88
CA LEU A 385 -3.54 7.65 -4.18
C LEU A 385 -3.32 9.13 -4.51
N TYR A 386 -4.10 9.70 -5.43
CA TYR A 386 -3.88 11.08 -5.89
C TYR A 386 -4.44 12.14 -4.93
N ARG A 387 -5.67 11.96 -4.45
CA ARG A 387 -6.40 12.84 -3.53
C ARG A 387 -7.00 12.05 -2.36
N PRO A 388 -6.18 11.36 -1.54
CA PRO A 388 -6.66 10.68 -0.34
C PRO A 388 -7.25 11.66 0.67
N LEU A 389 -8.17 11.16 1.51
CA LEU A 389 -8.60 11.90 2.69
C LEU A 389 -7.37 12.23 3.53
N LYS A 390 -7.20 13.52 3.84
CA LYS A 390 -6.07 14.01 4.64
C LYS A 390 -6.50 14.19 6.07
N VAL A 391 -5.54 14.06 6.97
CA VAL A 391 -5.78 14.24 8.40
C VAL A 391 -4.54 14.82 9.05
N GLU A 392 -4.77 15.71 10.01
CA GLU A 392 -3.72 16.37 10.76
C GLU A 392 -4.14 16.51 12.21
N VAL A 393 -3.16 16.62 13.10
CA VAL A 393 -3.46 16.92 14.50
C VAL A 393 -3.93 18.36 14.59
N TYR A 394 -5.11 18.58 15.17
CA TYR A 394 -5.66 19.92 15.33
C TYR A 394 -4.77 20.75 16.26
N GLN A 395 -4.46 21.97 15.85
CA GLN A 395 -3.76 22.97 16.64
C GLN A 395 -4.59 24.25 16.65
N ASP A 396 -4.93 24.77 17.84
CA ASP A 396 -5.48 26.11 17.97
C ASP A 396 -4.39 27.10 17.53
N THR A 397 -4.49 27.59 16.31
CA THR A 397 -3.71 28.75 15.90
C THR A 397 -4.29 29.95 16.64
N GLU A 398 -3.56 30.47 17.63
CA GLU A 398 -3.84 31.80 18.16
C GLU A 398 -3.75 32.78 16.98
N VAL A 399 -4.91 33.15 16.43
CA VAL A 399 -5.02 34.29 15.53
C VAL A 399 -4.63 35.50 16.36
N LYS A 400 -3.35 35.88 16.31
CA LYS A 400 -2.90 37.19 16.77
C LYS A 400 -3.59 38.23 15.90
N HIS A 401 -4.79 38.63 16.29
CA HIS A 401 -5.39 39.84 15.75
C HIS A 401 -4.38 40.97 16.02
N PRO A 402 -3.86 41.66 14.99
CA PRO A 402 -3.20 42.92 15.23
C PRO A 402 -4.27 43.82 15.86
N ALA A 403 -4.04 44.21 17.11
CA ALA A 403 -4.87 45.17 17.79
C ALA A 403 -5.00 46.39 16.87
N ARG A 404 -6.19 46.56 16.29
CA ARG A 404 -6.62 47.82 15.70
C ARG A 404 -6.60 48.82 16.85
N ASN A 405 -5.49 49.52 17.02
CA ASN A 405 -5.44 50.79 17.74
C ASN A 405 -6.28 51.78 16.93
N GLY A 406 -7.60 51.68 17.09
CA GLY A 406 -8.53 52.73 16.75
C GLY A 406 -8.25 53.92 17.65
N ARG A 407 -7.42 54.84 17.15
CA ARG A 407 -7.49 56.24 17.59
C ARG A 407 -8.85 56.77 17.13
N LEU A 408 -9.81 56.78 18.06
CA LEU A 408 -10.95 57.68 18.01
C LEU A 408 -10.43 59.08 18.35
N ILE A 409 -10.71 59.99 17.42
CA ILE A 409 -10.41 61.42 17.41
C ILE A 409 -11.37 62.15 18.35
N THR A 410 -10.88 63.18 19.06
CA THR A 410 -11.57 64.46 19.40
C THR A 410 -10.56 65.30 20.21
N ALA A 411 -10.35 66.60 20.03
CA ALA A 411 -11.05 67.68 19.32
C ALA A 411 -10.03 68.69 18.78
#